data_AF-A0A942DGS9-F1
#
_entry.id   AF-A0A942DGS9-F1
#
_cell.length_a   1.000
_cell.length_b   1.000
_cell.length_c   1.000
_cell.angle_alpha   90.00
_cell.angle_beta   90.00
_cell.angle_gamma   90.00
#
_symmetry.space_group_name_H-M   'P 1'
#
loop_
_entity.id
_entity.type
_entity.pdbx_description
1 polymer ?
#
loop_
_entity_poly.entity_id
_entity_poly.type
_entity_poly.pdbx_seq_one_letter_code
_entity_poly.pdbx_strand_id
1 'polypeptide(L)' 'MKYWSALVAALCIASSTPSFGAPRLMSGDVTKNNVSQLTHQINWHPSLPQAEYEARRDGKMVFWMHMLGNLSGAT' A
#
# COMPACT_ATOMS: atom_id res chain seq x y z
N MET A 1 -54.47 -2.63 28.93
CA MET A 1 -54.02 -2.80 27.53
C MET A 1 -52.82 -1.88 27.34
N LYS A 2 -51.57 -2.36 27.33
CA LYS A 2 -50.90 -3.24 26.35
C LYS A 2 -50.04 -2.36 25.41
N TYR A 3 -48.80 -2.14 25.86
CA TYR A 3 -47.55 -1.90 25.13
C TYR A 3 -47.67 -1.30 23.72
N TRP A 4 -47.52 0.02 23.58
CA TRP A 4 -47.33 0.62 22.25
C TRP A 4 -46.24 1.70 22.16
N SER A 5 -45.70 2.20 23.26
CA SER A 5 -44.77 3.33 23.20
C SER A 5 -43.28 2.93 23.16
N ALA A 6 -42.95 1.64 23.13
CA ALA A 6 -41.56 1.16 23.26
C ALA A 6 -40.87 0.77 21.95
N LEU A 7 -41.40 1.16 20.78
CA LEU A 7 -40.91 0.68 19.48
C LEU A 7 -40.16 1.72 18.63
N VAL A 8 -39.86 2.91 19.18
CA VAL A 8 -39.09 3.95 18.44
C VAL A 8 -37.67 4.15 18.97
N ALA A 9 -37.35 3.68 20.19
CA ALA A 9 -36.03 3.91 20.80
C ALA A 9 -34.92 2.93 20.34
N ALA A 10 -35.22 1.95 19.48
CA ALA A 10 -34.28 0.89 19.11
C ALA A 10 -33.58 1.10 17.75
N LEU A 11 -33.83 2.19 17.02
CA LEU A 11 -33.28 2.39 15.66
C LEU A 11 -32.01 3.25 15.61
N CYS A 12 -31.58 3.88 16.71
CA CYS A 12 -30.45 4.83 16.70
C CYS A 12 -29.08 4.23 17.05
N ILE A 13 -28.99 2.94 17.39
CA ILE A 13 -27.70 2.33 17.80
C ILE A 13 -26.97 1.64 16.63
N ALA A 14 -27.62 1.47 15.48
CA ALA A 14 -27.07 0.71 14.35
C ALA A 14 -26.15 1.49 13.38
N SER A 15 -25.83 2.76 13.64
CA SER A 15 -25.04 3.59 12.71
C SER A 15 -23.55 3.74 13.06
N SER A 16 -23.04 2.98 14.03
CA SER A 16 -21.60 2.96 14.36
C SER A 16 -20.86 1.86 13.59
N THR A 17 -21.11 1.74 12.28
CA THR A 17 -20.17 1.01 11.43
C THR A 17 -18.89 1.86 11.35
N PRO A 18 -17.73 1.34 11.77
CA PRO A 18 -16.47 2.03 11.51
C PRO A 18 -16.35 2.16 9.99
N SER A 19 -16.37 3.38 9.48
CA SER A 19 -15.97 3.60 8.10
C SER A 19 -14.50 3.25 8.04
N PHE A 20 -14.18 2.16 7.32
CA PHE A 20 -12.81 1.97 6.85
C PHE A 20 -12.54 3.13 5.90
N GLY A 21 -11.96 4.20 6.44
CA GLY A 21 -11.57 5.36 5.67
C GLY A 21 -10.76 4.88 4.48
N ALA A 22 -11.14 5.36 3.28
CA ALA A 22 -10.37 5.07 2.07
C ALA A 22 -8.88 5.32 2.36
N PRO A 23 -7.96 4.47 1.85
CA PRO A 23 -6.53 4.68 2.02
C PRO A 23 -6.22 6.14 1.72
N ARG A 24 -5.68 6.84 2.71
CA ARG A 24 -5.43 8.28 2.59
C ARG A 24 -4.51 8.46 1.38
N LEU A 25 -5.06 9.06 0.32
CA LEU A 25 -4.29 9.29 -0.91
C LEU A 25 -3.05 10.09 -0.52
N MET A 26 -1.87 9.52 -0.80
CA MET A 26 -0.62 10.22 -0.58
C MET A 26 -0.62 11.47 -1.46
N SER A 27 -0.12 12.58 -0.91
CA SER A 27 0.06 13.79 -1.70
C SER A 27 0.99 13.52 -2.87
N GLY A 28 0.72 14.14 -4.02
CA GLY A 28 1.51 13.95 -5.25
C GLY A 28 3.02 14.14 -5.05
N ASP A 29 3.43 15.09 -4.19
CA ASP A 29 4.85 15.33 -3.88
C ASP A 29 5.52 14.14 -3.19
N VAL A 30 4.83 13.49 -2.27
CA VAL A 30 5.33 12.31 -1.56
C VAL A 30 5.40 11.12 -2.51
N THR A 31 4.40 10.94 -3.37
CA THR A 31 4.41 9.89 -4.39
C THR A 31 5.58 10.08 -5.36
N LYS A 32 5.79 11.31 -5.85
CA LYS A 32 6.90 11.63 -6.75
C LYS A 32 8.26 11.38 -6.11
N ASN A 33 8.41 11.77 -4.84
CA ASN A 33 9.65 11.53 -4.11
C ASN A 33 9.92 10.03 -3.93
N ASN A 34 8.90 9.25 -3.55
CA ASN A 34 9.04 7.81 -3.35
C ASN A 34 9.34 7.08 -4.66
N VAL A 35 8.67 7.46 -5.76
CA VAL A 35 8.99 6.95 -7.10
C VAL A 35 10.43 7.27 -7.46
N SER A 36 10.88 8.51 -7.25
CA SER A 36 12.26 8.91 -7.53
C SER A 36 13.27 8.09 -6.73
N GLN A 37 12.99 7.79 -5.46
CA GLN A 37 13.86 6.93 -4.65
C GLN A 37 13.91 5.51 -5.23
N LEU A 38 12.75 4.93 -5.54
CA LEU A 38 12.65 3.59 -6.11
C LEU A 38 13.31 3.47 -7.50
N THR A 39 13.20 4.47 -8.37
CA THR A 39 13.69 4.38 -9.75
C THR A 39 15.14 4.82 -9.92
N HIS A 40 15.64 5.74 -9.09
CA HIS A 40 16.97 6.33 -9.29
C HIS A 40 18.00 5.98 -8.22
N GLN A 41 17.58 5.59 -7.01
CA GLN A 41 18.51 5.29 -5.93
C GLN A 41 18.77 3.78 -5.77
N ILE A 42 17.92 2.93 -6.34
CA ILE A 42 18.08 1.49 -6.33
C ILE A 42 18.62 1.02 -7.69
N ASN A 43 19.73 0.29 -7.66
CA ASN A 43 20.24 -0.37 -8.86
C ASN A 43 19.46 -1.66 -9.10
N TRP A 44 18.51 -1.63 -10.04
CA TRP A 44 17.73 -2.80 -10.42
C TRP A 44 18.50 -3.69 -11.38
N HIS A 45 18.77 -4.92 -10.99
CA HIS A 45 19.36 -5.91 -11.88
C HIS A 45 18.31 -6.48 -12.84
N PRO A 46 18.64 -6.66 -14.13
CA PRO A 46 17.71 -7.18 -15.13
C PRO A 46 17.44 -8.68 -14.98
N SER A 47 18.22 -9.39 -14.17
CA SER A 47 18.09 -10.82 -13.97
C SER A 47 18.54 -11.26 -12.57
N LEU A 48 17.91 -12.32 -12.06
CA LEU A 48 18.25 -12.92 -10.77
C LEU A 48 19.71 -13.44 -10.72
N PRO A 49 20.24 -14.15 -11.74
CA PRO A 49 21.62 -14.65 -11.67
C PRO A 49 22.67 -13.54 -11.52
N GLN A 50 22.47 -12.40 -12.19
CA GLN A 50 23.36 -11.26 -12.04
C GLN A 50 23.30 -10.69 -10.62
N ALA A 51 22.09 -10.50 -10.08
CA ALA A 51 21.90 -10.01 -8.72
C ALA A 51 22.56 -10.92 -7.68
N GLU A 52 22.44 -12.24 -7.84
CA GLU A 52 23.06 -13.22 -6.96
C GLU A 52 24.59 -13.18 -7.02
N TYR A 53 25.16 -13.06 -8.22
CA TYR A 53 26.61 -12.96 -8.39
C TYR A 53 27.18 -11.72 -7.67
N GLU A 54 26.57 -10.55 -7.89
CA GLU A 54 27.02 -9.30 -7.27
C GLU A 54 26.80 -9.30 -5.75
N ALA A 55 25.65 -9.82 -5.28
CA ALA A 55 25.37 -9.95 -3.85
C ALA A 55 26.36 -10.88 -3.14
N ARG A 56 26.74 -12.01 -3.77
CA ARG A 56 27.76 -12.92 -3.23
C ARG A 56 29.14 -12.26 -3.18
N ARG A 57 29.53 -11.54 -4.23
CA ARG A 57 30.81 -10.82 -4.27
C ARG A 57 30.91 -9.77 -3.17
N ASP A 58 29.83 -9.04 -2.93
CA ASP A 58 29.81 -7.91 -2.01
C ASP A 58 29.36 -8.30 -0.58
N GLY A 59 29.01 -9.57 -0.34
CA GLY A 59 28.53 -10.05 0.96
C GLY A 59 27.16 -9.47 1.37
N LYS A 60 26.29 -9.19 0.40
CA LYS A 60 24.97 -8.57 0.60
C LYS A 60 23.84 -9.57 0.41
N MET A 61 22.66 -9.24 0.92
CA MET A 61 21.43 -9.98 0.66
C MET A 61 20.82 -9.60 -0.69
N VAL A 62 20.09 -10.53 -1.32
CA VAL A 62 19.30 -10.27 -2.52
C VAL A 62 17.88 -9.90 -2.10
N PHE A 63 17.42 -8.73 -2.55
CA PHE A 63 16.01 -8.37 -2.52
C PHE A 63 15.42 -8.58 -3.92
N TRP A 64 14.40 -9.43 -4.02
CA TRP A 64 13.73 -9.74 -5.28
C TRP A 64 12.28 -9.25 -5.25
N MET A 65 11.89 -8.50 -6.28
CA MET A 65 10.55 -7.94 -6.41
C MET A 65 9.98 -8.24 -7.79
N HIS A 66 8.86 -8.96 -7.82
CA HIS A 66 8.08 -9.15 -9.04
C HIS A 66 7.02 -8.04 -9.10
N MET A 67 7.10 -7.19 -10.13
CA MET A 67 6.20 -6.05 -10.30
C MET A 67 5.26 -6.25 -11.48
N LEU A 68 4.02 -5.82 -11.30
CA LEU A 68 3.03 -5.69 -12.38
C LEU A 68 2.84 -4.19 -12.64
N GLY A 69 3.17 -3.71 -13.85
CA GLY A 69 3.10 -2.29 -14.23
C GLY A 69 4.47 -1.59 -14.27
N ASN A 70 4.47 -0.25 -14.26
CA ASN A 70 5.68 0.57 -14.30
C ASN A 70 5.93 1.25 -12.94
N LEU A 71 7.20 1.25 -12.50
CA LEU A 71 7.67 1.95 -11.31
C LEU A 71 7.53 3.48 -11.40
N SER A 72 7.40 4.06 -12.59
CA SER A 72 7.30 5.51 -12.79
C SER A 72 6.03 6.14 -12.19
N GLY A 73 5.08 5.33 -11.73
CA GLY A 73 3.81 5.80 -11.18
C GLY A 73 2.91 6.45 -12.23
N ALA A 74 3.21 6.30 -13.53
CA ALA A 74 2.31 6.67 -14.60
C ALA A 74 1.12 5.70 -14.60
N THR A 75 0.01 6.14 -14.02
CA THR A 75 -1.33 5.53 -14.15
C THR A 75 -2.06 6.14 -15.33
#